data_AF-A0A8I1RI78-F1
#
_entry.id   AF-A0A8I1RI78-F1
#
_cell.length_a   1.000
_cell.length_b   1.000
_cell.length_c   1.000
_cell.angle_alpha   90.00
_cell.angle_beta   90.00
_cell.angle_gamma   90.00
#
_symmetry.space_group_name_H-M   'P 1'
#
loop_
_entity.id
_entity.type
_entity.pdbx_description
1 polymer ?
#
loop_
_entity_poly.entity_id
_entity_poly.type
_entity_poly.pdbx_seq_one_letter_code
_entity_poly.pdbx_strand_id
1 'polypeptide(L)'
;MPVFRSADQARRWTSRIGGKAGPAPLLLQPIGSGSRTRIPPAVAKAEQSIACRPVDGGPLLFARTLHDLPAAIVSLQVSVVQTRTVPVGDGVGYGKTHIAKRPMRVATISAGYADGIPRSLAHRGSVYFRGLRLPLCGMVSMDTVGVDITRLPQGAIRPGDLVEMIGPHQTLTRLAADARTIPSEILAKLGRRYPRDYRT
;
A
#
# COMPACT_ATOMS: atom_id res chain seq x y z
N MET A 1 -2.91 3.11 27.93
CA MET A 1 -2.11 2.21 28.78
C MET A 1 -0.72 2.81 28.96
N PRO A 2 -0.15 2.83 30.18
CA PRO A 2 1.18 3.40 30.41
C PRO A 2 2.28 2.46 29.89
N VAL A 3 3.32 3.02 29.28
CA VAL A 3 4.50 2.29 28.79
C VAL A 3 5.66 2.59 29.74
N PHE A 4 6.26 1.54 30.32
CA PHE A 4 7.37 1.67 31.28
C PHE A 4 8.69 1.31 30.61
N ARG A 5 9.75 2.07 30.93
CA ARG A 5 11.08 1.91 30.32
C ARG A 5 12.06 1.10 31.19
N SER A 6 11.66 0.68 32.39
CA SER A 6 12.45 -0.21 33.24
C SER A 6 11.61 -0.98 34.27
N ALA A 7 12.16 -2.09 34.77
CA ALA A 7 11.52 -2.95 35.78
C ALA A 7 11.28 -2.24 37.12
N ASP A 8 12.16 -1.31 37.52
CA ASP A 8 11.97 -0.53 38.74
C ASP A 8 10.85 0.50 38.62
N GLN A 9 10.59 0.99 37.40
CA GLN A 9 9.49 1.89 37.11
C GLN A 9 8.13 1.19 37.23
N ALA A 10 8.06 -0.09 36.82
CA ALA A 10 6.88 -0.93 36.99
C ALA A 10 6.62 -1.28 38.47
N ARG A 11 7.67 -1.61 39.25
CA ARG A 11 7.57 -1.96 40.68
C ARG A 11 7.05 -0.80 41.55
N ARG A 12 7.54 0.43 41.33
CA ARG A 12 7.06 1.64 42.04
C ARG A 12 5.63 2.02 41.67
N TRP A 13 5.20 1.69 40.45
CA TRP A 13 3.82 1.90 40.04
C TRP A 13 2.90 0.94 40.79
N THR A 14 3.22 -0.35 40.82
CA THR A 14 2.43 -1.38 41.52
C THR A 14 2.29 -1.16 43.03
N SER A 15 3.27 -0.54 43.70
CA SER A 15 3.17 -0.23 45.14
C SER A 15 2.27 0.98 45.46
N ARG A 16 1.91 1.81 44.47
CA ARG A 16 1.03 2.98 44.64
C ARG A 16 -0.44 2.69 44.36
N ILE A 17 -0.76 1.64 43.61
CA ILE A 17 -2.13 1.22 43.30
C ILE A 17 -2.51 0.05 44.20
N GLY A 18 -3.07 0.38 45.36
CA GLY A 18 -3.58 -0.61 46.30
C GLY A 18 -4.50 -1.63 45.62
N GLY A 19 -4.04 -2.87 45.55
CA GLY A 19 -4.86 -4.08 45.66
C GLY A 19 -6.06 -4.26 44.72
N LYS A 20 -5.95 -3.95 43.42
CA LYS A 20 -6.88 -4.52 42.42
C LYS A 20 -6.11 -5.05 41.21
N ALA A 21 -6.16 -6.37 41.04
CA ALA A 21 -5.50 -7.12 39.98
C ALA A 21 -6.07 -6.76 38.60
N GLY A 22 -5.25 -6.10 37.78
CA GLY A 22 -5.39 -6.01 36.32
C GLY A 22 -4.25 -6.77 35.64
N PRO A 23 -4.34 -7.05 34.32
CA PRO A 23 -3.39 -7.91 33.62
C PRO A 23 -1.95 -7.38 33.69
N ALA A 24 -1.01 -8.31 33.83
CA ALA A 24 0.40 -8.04 34.14
C ALA A 24 1.11 -7.15 33.09
N PRO A 25 1.97 -6.20 33.51
CA PRO A 25 2.67 -5.33 32.59
C PRO A 25 3.75 -6.09 31.80
N LEU A 26 3.70 -5.95 30.47
CA LEU A 26 4.66 -6.52 29.53
C LEU A 26 6.01 -5.78 29.66
N LEU A 27 7.02 -6.47 30.20
CA LEU A 27 8.38 -5.96 30.31
C LEU A 27 9.18 -6.34 29.06
N LEU A 28 9.44 -5.40 28.16
CA LEU A 28 10.33 -5.61 27.01
C LEU A 28 11.78 -5.37 27.43
N GLN A 29 12.57 -6.44 27.54
CA GLN A 29 14.03 -6.35 27.63
C GLN A 29 14.66 -6.54 26.24
N PRO A 30 15.78 -5.87 25.94
CA PRO A 30 16.50 -6.07 24.69
C PRO A 30 17.31 -7.37 24.78
N ILE A 31 17.03 -8.33 23.89
CA ILE A 31 17.80 -9.58 23.80
C ILE A 31 18.97 -9.34 22.84
N GLY A 32 20.15 -9.19 23.41
CA GLY A 32 21.43 -9.36 22.72
C GLY A 32 21.85 -10.84 22.70
N SER A 33 22.27 -11.28 21.52
CA SER A 33 23.19 -12.39 21.18
C SER A 33 23.52 -13.44 22.26
N GLY A 34 23.12 -14.69 21.97
CA GLY A 34 24.03 -15.84 22.10
C GLY A 34 23.74 -16.83 23.22
N SER A 35 23.01 -17.90 22.91
CA SER A 35 23.35 -19.29 23.31
C SER A 35 22.26 -20.27 22.86
N ARG A 36 22.70 -21.43 22.36
CA ARG A 36 21.86 -22.55 21.90
C ARG A 36 21.22 -23.26 23.11
N THR A 37 19.90 -23.34 23.15
CA THR A 37 19.19 -24.41 23.87
C THR A 37 17.80 -24.67 23.25
N ARG A 38 17.42 -25.95 23.26
CA ARG A 38 16.27 -26.57 22.55
C ARG A 38 14.94 -25.85 22.79
N ILE A 39 14.21 -25.62 21.69
CA ILE A 39 12.86 -25.09 21.67
C ILE A 39 11.85 -26.26 21.81
N PRO A 40 10.89 -26.21 22.75
CA PRO A 40 9.78 -27.17 22.81
C PRO A 40 8.78 -26.97 21.64
N PRO A 41 8.07 -28.02 21.16
CA PRO A 41 7.48 -28.07 19.83
C PRO A 41 6.18 -27.25 19.63
N ALA A 42 5.94 -26.20 20.41
CA ALA A 42 4.70 -25.42 20.37
C ALA A 42 4.88 -23.93 20.00
N VAL A 43 6.10 -23.43 19.76
CA VAL A 43 6.33 -22.03 19.34
C VAL A 43 7.31 -21.94 18.17
N ALA A 44 7.01 -22.67 17.09
CA ALA A 44 7.71 -22.56 15.81
C ALA A 44 6.67 -22.40 14.68
N LYS A 45 6.05 -21.22 14.57
CA LYS A 45 5.28 -20.86 13.37
C LYS A 45 5.00 -19.36 13.32
N ALA A 46 5.86 -18.63 12.63
CA ALA A 46 5.51 -17.56 11.66
C ALA A 46 6.77 -16.82 11.14
N GLU A 47 7.87 -17.52 10.88
CA GLU A 47 8.83 -17.03 9.89
C GLU A 47 8.26 -17.38 8.52
N GLN A 48 7.42 -16.50 7.97
CA GLN A 48 6.91 -16.67 6.61
C GLN A 48 8.04 -16.33 5.64
N SER A 49 8.88 -17.32 5.37
CA SER A 49 9.74 -17.34 4.19
C SER A 49 8.83 -17.34 2.97
N ILE A 50 8.75 -16.22 2.24
CA ILE A 50 8.09 -16.21 0.94
C ILE A 50 9.11 -16.78 -0.05
N ALA A 51 8.85 -18.01 -0.52
CA ALA A 51 9.60 -18.60 -1.61
C ALA A 51 9.13 -17.98 -2.92
N CYS A 52 10.02 -17.26 -3.62
CA CYS A 52 9.74 -16.72 -4.94
C CYS A 52 10.67 -17.37 -5.96
N ARG A 53 10.11 -17.73 -7.11
CA ARG A 53 10.84 -18.28 -8.24
C ARG A 53 11.10 -17.14 -9.25
N PRO A 54 12.32 -16.99 -9.81
CA PRO A 54 12.56 -16.03 -10.87
C PRO A 54 11.73 -16.40 -12.11
N VAL A 55 11.30 -15.41 -12.88
CA VAL A 55 10.52 -15.58 -14.13
C VAL A 55 11.31 -16.39 -15.17
N ASP A 56 12.65 -16.45 -15.05
CA ASP A 56 13.55 -17.14 -15.96
C ASP A 56 13.96 -18.55 -15.51
N GLY A 57 13.27 -19.14 -14.51
CA GLY A 57 13.47 -20.54 -14.12
C GLY A 57 14.74 -20.86 -13.33
N GLY A 58 15.49 -19.84 -12.88
CA GLY A 58 16.68 -19.99 -12.03
C GLY A 58 16.42 -20.59 -10.63
N PRO A 59 17.48 -20.93 -9.88
CA PRO A 59 17.37 -21.58 -8.57
C PRO A 59 16.63 -20.72 -7.54
N LEU A 60 15.99 -21.37 -6.57
CA LEU A 60 15.22 -20.74 -5.50
C LEU A 60 16.12 -19.84 -4.65
N LEU A 61 15.85 -18.53 -4.65
CA LEU A 61 16.53 -17.57 -3.80
C LEU A 61 15.68 -17.31 -2.55
N PHE A 62 16.23 -17.63 -1.38
CA PHE A 62 15.64 -17.25 -0.10
C PHE A 62 16.01 -15.80 0.23
N ALA A 63 15.16 -14.85 -0.15
CA ALA A 63 15.36 -13.45 0.20
C ALA A 63 15.04 -13.22 1.68
N ARG A 64 16.04 -12.79 2.47
CA ARG A 64 15.88 -12.45 3.90
C ARG A 64 15.14 -11.13 4.12
N THR A 65 14.88 -10.36 3.07
CA THR A 65 14.22 -9.04 3.17
C THR A 65 13.44 -8.75 1.88
N LEU A 66 12.20 -8.27 2.02
CA LEU A 66 11.28 -7.92 0.90
C LEU A 66 11.83 -6.88 -0.09
N HIS A 67 12.93 -6.20 0.25
CA HIS A 67 13.54 -5.14 -0.55
C HIS A 67 14.31 -5.64 -1.78
N ASP A 68 14.63 -6.94 -1.86
CA ASP A 68 15.55 -7.52 -2.85
C ASP A 68 14.89 -8.53 -3.82
N LEU A 69 13.56 -8.57 -3.90
CA LEU A 69 12.87 -9.50 -4.79
C LEU A 69 12.92 -9.02 -6.25
N PRO A 70 13.55 -9.79 -7.17
CA PRO A 70 13.52 -9.48 -8.60
C PRO A 70 12.19 -9.96 -9.20
N ALA A 71 11.65 -9.16 -10.13
CA ALA A 71 10.36 -9.31 -10.81
C ALA A 71 9.11 -9.06 -9.94
N ALA A 72 8.19 -8.25 -10.46
CA ALA A 72 6.96 -7.87 -9.77
C ALA A 72 6.06 -9.09 -9.51
N ILE A 73 6.03 -9.57 -8.27
CA ILE A 73 5.16 -10.70 -7.83
C ILE A 73 3.67 -10.32 -7.91
N VAL A 74 3.36 -9.03 -7.93
CA VAL A 74 1.99 -8.51 -7.99
C VAL A 74 1.91 -7.43 -9.06
N SER A 75 0.89 -7.54 -9.93
CA SER A 75 0.44 -6.45 -10.80
C SER A 75 -1.00 -6.09 -10.44
N LEU A 76 -1.29 -4.80 -10.45
CA LEU A 76 -2.62 -4.26 -10.26
C LEU A 76 -2.94 -3.32 -11.42
N GLN A 77 -3.96 -3.70 -12.18
CA GLN A 77 -4.56 -2.88 -13.22
C GLN A 77 -5.97 -2.47 -12.82
N VAL A 78 -6.37 -1.26 -13.15
CA VAL A 78 -7.66 -0.66 -12.79
C VAL A 78 -8.34 -0.15 -14.04
N SER A 79 -9.65 -0.34 -14.16
CA SER A 79 -10.43 0.11 -15.30
C SER A 79 -10.75 1.61 -15.23
N VAL A 80 -10.73 2.27 -16.38
CA VAL A 80 -11.26 3.61 -16.58
C VAL A 80 -12.78 3.53 -16.70
N VAL A 81 -13.50 4.22 -15.83
CA VAL A 81 -14.97 4.26 -15.82
C VAL A 81 -15.49 5.34 -16.74
N GLN A 82 -14.84 6.51 -16.72
CA GLN A 82 -15.30 7.69 -17.45
C GLN A 82 -14.15 8.60 -17.80
N THR A 83 -14.23 9.25 -18.96
CA THR A 83 -13.36 10.38 -19.33
C THR A 83 -14.20 11.63 -19.50
N ARG A 84 -13.73 12.78 -19.00
CA ARG A 84 -14.39 14.07 -19.19
C ARG A 84 -13.39 15.20 -19.39
N THR A 85 -13.83 16.27 -20.03
CA THR A 85 -13.09 17.53 -20.10
C THR A 85 -13.59 18.44 -18.98
N VAL A 86 -12.66 19.06 -18.28
CA VAL A 86 -12.91 19.96 -17.15
C VAL A 86 -12.42 21.36 -17.55
N PRO A 87 -13.30 22.37 -17.58
CA PRO A 87 -12.92 23.74 -17.88
C PRO A 87 -12.08 24.34 -16.74
N VAL A 88 -11.45 25.49 -17.01
CA VAL A 88 -10.74 26.25 -15.99
C VAL A 88 -11.70 26.66 -14.87
N GLY A 89 -11.26 26.55 -13.62
CA GLY A 89 -12.04 26.93 -12.44
C GLY A 89 -12.94 25.81 -11.88
N ASP A 90 -13.15 24.73 -12.63
CA ASP A 90 -13.92 23.59 -12.14
C ASP A 90 -13.09 22.64 -11.27
N GLY A 91 -13.78 21.98 -10.34
CA GLY A 91 -13.19 21.07 -9.38
C GLY A 91 -13.24 19.60 -9.80
N VAL A 92 -12.17 18.86 -9.48
CA VAL A 92 -12.02 17.43 -9.78
C VAL A 92 -12.05 16.59 -8.50
N GLY A 93 -12.77 15.46 -8.58
CA GLY A 93 -12.87 14.48 -7.51
C GLY A 93 -13.80 14.88 -6.37
N TYR A 94 -13.81 14.08 -5.31
CA TYR A 94 -14.66 14.30 -4.14
C TYR A 94 -14.27 15.62 -3.43
N GLY A 95 -15.28 16.43 -3.12
CA GLY A 95 -15.12 17.72 -2.45
C GLY A 95 -14.46 18.82 -3.30
N LYS A 96 -14.26 18.60 -4.62
CA LYS A 96 -13.68 19.60 -5.55
C LYS A 96 -12.33 20.18 -5.07
N THR A 97 -11.53 19.38 -4.37
CA THR A 97 -10.24 19.80 -3.78
C THR A 97 -9.17 20.15 -4.81
N HIS A 98 -9.27 19.63 -6.03
CA HIS A 98 -8.39 19.98 -7.13
C HIS A 98 -9.10 20.91 -8.11
N ILE A 99 -8.73 22.18 -8.12
CA ILE A 99 -9.26 23.16 -9.06
C ILE A 99 -8.41 23.20 -10.32
N ALA A 100 -9.05 23.03 -11.47
CA ALA A 100 -8.40 23.08 -12.77
C ALA A 100 -7.87 24.48 -13.08
N LYS A 101 -6.55 24.65 -13.12
CA LYS A 101 -5.90 25.92 -13.49
C LYS A 101 -5.82 26.17 -15.00
N ARG A 102 -6.08 25.13 -15.78
CA ARG A 102 -6.06 25.10 -17.25
C ARG A 102 -7.12 24.10 -17.72
N PRO A 103 -7.59 24.18 -18.97
CA PRO A 103 -8.44 23.14 -19.53
C PRO A 103 -7.73 21.78 -19.37
N MET A 104 -8.39 20.85 -18.70
CA MET A 104 -7.80 19.55 -18.38
C MET A 104 -8.74 18.43 -18.75
N ARG A 105 -8.17 17.27 -19.07
CA ARG A 105 -8.95 16.04 -19.26
C ARG A 105 -8.69 15.12 -18.09
N VAL A 106 -9.76 14.55 -17.56
CA VAL A 106 -9.74 13.69 -16.39
C VAL A 106 -10.37 12.35 -16.73
N ALA A 107 -9.62 11.28 -16.45
CA ALA A 107 -10.17 9.94 -16.37
C ALA A 107 -10.56 9.64 -14.91
N THR A 108 -11.72 9.04 -14.70
CA THR A 108 -12.13 8.47 -13.41
C THR A 108 -11.90 6.98 -13.49
N ILE A 109 -11.13 6.42 -12.56
CA ILE A 109 -10.83 4.98 -12.51
C ILE A 109 -11.60 4.32 -11.36
N SER A 110 -11.93 3.05 -11.54
CA SER A 110 -12.66 2.21 -10.57
C SER A 110 -11.75 1.67 -9.48
N ALA A 111 -11.09 2.56 -8.74
CA ALA A 111 -10.36 2.21 -7.54
C ALA A 111 -10.47 3.33 -6.51
N GLY A 112 -10.78 2.94 -5.28
CA GLY A 112 -10.82 3.83 -4.14
C GLY A 112 -10.29 3.18 -2.87
N TYR A 113 -10.51 3.85 -1.75
CA TYR A 113 -10.00 3.37 -0.46
C TYR A 113 -10.69 2.09 0.02
N ALA A 114 -11.91 1.80 -0.42
CA ALA A 114 -12.58 0.54 -0.11
C ALA A 114 -11.94 -0.66 -0.84
N ASP A 115 -11.22 -0.39 -1.93
CA ASP A 115 -10.46 -1.40 -2.66
C ASP A 115 -9.03 -1.54 -2.13
N GLY A 116 -8.63 -0.70 -1.17
CA GLY A 116 -7.31 -0.74 -0.54
C GLY A 116 -6.35 0.37 -0.98
N ILE A 117 -6.80 1.31 -1.82
CA ILE A 117 -5.96 2.43 -2.27
C ILE A 117 -5.85 3.48 -1.15
N PRO A 118 -4.64 3.75 -0.61
CA PRO A 118 -4.50 4.72 0.48
C PRO A 118 -4.96 6.12 0.09
N ARG A 119 -5.76 6.77 0.95
CA ARG A 119 -6.16 8.17 0.72
C ARG A 119 -4.98 9.14 0.72
N SER A 120 -3.85 8.75 1.32
CA SER A 120 -2.59 9.50 1.29
C SER A 120 -1.97 9.62 -0.10
N LEU A 121 -2.38 8.79 -1.07
CA LEU A 121 -1.99 8.93 -2.48
C LEU A 121 -2.66 10.10 -3.18
N ALA A 122 -3.69 10.72 -2.60
CA ALA A 122 -4.31 11.91 -3.17
C ALA A 122 -3.23 12.97 -3.48
N HIS A 123 -3.22 13.46 -4.71
CA HIS A 123 -2.26 14.45 -5.23
C HIS A 123 -0.78 14.04 -5.29
N ARG A 124 -0.43 12.81 -4.89
CA ARG A 124 0.95 12.31 -4.86
C ARG A 124 1.17 11.10 -5.77
N GLY A 125 0.18 10.21 -5.76
CA GLY A 125 0.20 9.00 -6.55
C GLY A 125 0.07 9.25 -8.04
N SER A 126 0.37 8.21 -8.78
CA SER A 126 0.21 8.15 -10.23
C SER A 126 -0.14 6.74 -10.66
N VAL A 127 -0.85 6.65 -11.77
CA VAL A 127 -1.02 5.43 -12.55
C VAL A 127 -0.23 5.54 -13.85
N TYR A 128 -0.09 4.43 -14.57
CA TYR A 128 0.57 4.40 -15.87
C TYR A 128 -0.38 3.89 -16.93
N PHE A 129 -0.32 4.49 -18.11
CA PHE A 129 -1.05 4.02 -19.28
C PHE A 129 -0.06 3.95 -20.45
N ARG A 130 0.17 2.74 -20.97
CA ARG A 130 1.16 2.48 -22.03
C ARG A 130 2.55 3.08 -21.71
N GLY A 131 3.01 2.91 -20.48
CA GLY A 131 4.29 3.44 -19.98
C GLY A 131 4.30 4.93 -19.66
N LEU A 132 3.24 5.70 -19.97
CA LEU A 132 3.15 7.11 -19.63
C LEU A 132 2.64 7.29 -18.19
N ARG A 133 3.40 8.01 -17.36
CA ARG A 133 2.98 8.38 -16.00
C ARG A 133 1.86 9.43 -16.02
N LEU A 134 0.75 9.11 -15.37
CA LEU A 134 -0.44 9.94 -15.23
C LEU A 134 -0.73 10.20 -13.74
N PRO A 135 -0.65 11.47 -13.28
CA PRO A 135 -0.82 11.78 -11.87
C PRO A 135 -2.30 11.69 -11.44
N LEU A 136 -2.52 11.27 -10.20
CA LEU A 136 -3.85 11.33 -9.58
C LEU A 136 -4.24 12.79 -9.32
N CYS A 137 -5.48 13.15 -9.64
CA CYS A 137 -6.04 14.47 -9.41
C CYS A 137 -7.30 14.40 -8.53
N GLY A 138 -7.27 15.12 -7.41
CA GLY A 138 -8.34 15.11 -6.41
C GLY A 138 -8.15 14.06 -5.32
N MET A 139 -9.12 13.99 -4.41
CA MET A 139 -9.14 13.04 -3.31
C MET A 139 -9.51 11.62 -3.77
N VAL A 140 -8.94 10.63 -3.10
CA VAL A 140 -9.37 9.23 -3.23
C VAL A 140 -10.73 9.05 -2.54
N SER A 141 -11.74 8.69 -3.32
CA SER A 141 -13.11 8.40 -2.88
C SER A 141 -13.23 6.94 -2.45
N MET A 142 -14.44 6.50 -2.08
CA MET A 142 -14.68 5.11 -1.66
C MET A 142 -14.30 4.12 -2.75
N ASP A 143 -14.77 4.38 -3.98
CA ASP A 143 -14.64 3.44 -5.11
C ASP A 143 -13.95 4.06 -6.33
N THR A 144 -13.62 5.35 -6.29
CA THR A 144 -13.07 6.07 -7.46
C THR A 144 -11.99 7.08 -7.12
N VAL A 145 -11.14 7.34 -8.11
CA VAL A 145 -10.15 8.41 -8.09
C VAL A 145 -10.01 9.03 -9.48
N GLY A 146 -9.74 10.34 -9.51
CA GLY A 146 -9.47 11.07 -10.75
C GLY A 146 -8.00 10.97 -11.16
N VAL A 147 -7.75 10.96 -12.46
CA VAL A 147 -6.42 10.91 -13.07
C VAL A 147 -6.33 11.99 -14.16
N ASP A 148 -5.28 12.81 -14.13
CA ASP A 148 -5.03 13.79 -15.19
C ASP A 148 -4.48 13.08 -16.44
N ILE A 149 -5.30 13.06 -17.49
CA ILE A 149 -5.00 12.46 -18.79
C ILE A 149 -4.72 13.53 -19.87
N THR A 150 -4.51 14.78 -19.47
CA THR A 150 -4.29 15.90 -20.40
C THR A 150 -3.08 15.70 -21.30
N ARG A 151 -2.08 14.93 -20.86
CA ARG A 151 -0.87 14.60 -21.63
C ARG A 151 -1.10 13.58 -22.74
N LEU A 152 -2.19 12.82 -22.70
CA LEU A 152 -2.51 11.82 -23.73
C LEU A 152 -3.18 12.46 -24.94
N PRO A 153 -2.99 11.99 -26.18
CA PRO A 153 -3.81 12.43 -27.31
C PRO A 153 -5.31 12.23 -27.05
N GLN A 154 -6.16 13.02 -27.71
CA GLN A 154 -7.61 12.87 -27.57
C GLN A 154 -8.05 11.49 -28.06
N GLY A 155 -8.89 10.80 -27.26
CA GLY A 155 -9.38 9.47 -27.59
C GLY A 155 -8.38 8.32 -27.40
N ALA A 156 -7.15 8.60 -26.93
CA ALA A 156 -6.13 7.58 -26.68
C ALA A 156 -6.46 6.65 -25.49
N ILE A 157 -7.27 7.16 -24.55
CA ILE A 157 -7.81 6.40 -23.42
C ILE A 157 -9.32 6.55 -23.41
N ARG A 158 -10.03 5.45 -23.15
CA ARG A 158 -11.48 5.33 -23.22
C ARG A 158 -12.00 4.57 -22.00
N PRO A 159 -13.30 4.72 -21.67
CA PRO A 159 -13.95 3.84 -20.70
C PRO A 159 -13.72 2.36 -21.06
N GLY A 160 -13.41 1.54 -20.06
CA GLY A 160 -13.04 0.14 -20.20
C GLY A 160 -11.53 -0.12 -20.29
N ASP A 161 -10.73 0.87 -20.68
CA ASP A 161 -9.27 0.71 -20.74
C ASP A 161 -8.68 0.47 -19.34
N LEU A 162 -7.60 -0.30 -19.28
CA LEU A 162 -6.88 -0.60 -18.06
C LEU A 162 -5.69 0.35 -17.88
N VAL A 163 -5.54 0.87 -16.67
CA VAL A 163 -4.36 1.62 -16.22
C VAL A 163 -3.60 0.82 -15.17
N GLU A 164 -2.29 0.92 -15.20
CA GLU A 164 -1.38 0.24 -14.28
C GLU A 164 -1.25 1.07 -12.99
N MET A 165 -1.68 0.50 -11.86
CA MET A 165 -1.43 1.04 -10.52
C MET A 165 -0.18 0.41 -9.89
N ILE A 166 0.03 -0.89 -10.13
CA ILE A 166 1.23 -1.63 -9.72
C ILE A 166 1.66 -2.49 -10.90
N GLY A 167 2.93 -2.41 -11.27
CA GLY A 167 3.47 -3.16 -12.40
C GLY A 167 4.89 -2.75 -12.76
N PRO A 168 5.32 -2.98 -14.01
CA PRO A 168 6.67 -2.69 -14.47
C PRO A 168 7.06 -1.21 -14.37
N HIS A 169 6.11 -0.29 -14.58
CA HIS A 169 6.37 1.16 -14.57
C HIS A 169 6.12 1.79 -13.20
N GLN A 170 5.30 1.16 -12.37
CA GLN A 170 5.05 1.57 -10.98
C GLN A 170 5.28 0.41 -10.03
N THR A 171 6.45 0.36 -9.41
CA THR A 171 6.75 -0.66 -8.41
C THR A 171 5.93 -0.43 -7.14
N LEU A 172 5.62 -1.52 -6.43
CA LEU A 172 4.93 -1.47 -5.15
C LEU A 172 5.68 -0.59 -4.14
N THR A 173 7.01 -0.65 -4.11
CA THR A 173 7.86 0.17 -3.23
C THR A 173 7.72 1.65 -3.53
N ARG A 174 7.68 2.05 -4.80
CA ARG A 174 7.47 3.45 -5.18
C ARG A 174 6.08 3.94 -4.79
N LEU A 175 5.06 3.13 -5.05
CA LEU A 175 3.69 3.45 -4.65
C LEU A 175 3.56 3.60 -3.12
N ALA A 176 4.23 2.73 -2.35
CA ALA A 176 4.27 2.81 -0.89
C ALA A 176 4.98 4.07 -0.39
N ALA A 177 6.09 4.45 -1.02
CA ALA A 177 6.79 5.70 -0.71
C ALA A 177 5.90 6.93 -0.97
N ASP A 178 5.22 6.99 -2.12
CA ASP A 178 4.27 8.07 -2.45
C ASP A 178 3.12 8.14 -1.43
N ALA A 179 2.64 6.98 -0.97
CA ALA A 179 1.61 6.83 0.05
C ALA A 179 2.10 7.07 1.50
N ARG A 180 3.41 7.23 1.71
CA ARG A 180 4.07 7.30 3.04
C ARG A 180 3.77 6.09 3.93
N THR A 181 3.87 4.89 3.36
CA THR A 181 3.69 3.62 4.05
C THR A 181 4.71 2.58 3.55
N ILE A 182 4.59 1.35 4.01
CA ILE A 182 5.40 0.21 3.60
C ILE A 182 4.65 -0.67 2.58
N PRO A 183 5.35 -1.39 1.68
CA PRO A 183 4.75 -2.25 0.66
C PRO A 183 3.71 -3.24 1.18
N SER A 184 4.00 -3.88 2.31
CA SER A 184 3.14 -4.89 2.93
C SER A 184 1.79 -4.33 3.40
N GLU A 185 1.73 -3.06 3.82
CA GLU A 185 0.47 -2.43 4.18
C GLU A 185 -0.45 -2.22 2.98
N ILE A 186 0.12 -1.86 1.82
CA ILE A 186 -0.65 -1.73 0.59
C ILE A 186 -1.23 -3.09 0.21
N LEU A 187 -0.40 -4.13 0.18
CA LEU A 187 -0.85 -5.48 -0.16
C LEU A 187 -1.91 -6.01 0.80
N ALA A 188 -1.73 -5.82 2.10
CA ALA A 188 -2.68 -6.26 3.12
C ALA A 188 -4.05 -5.55 3.02
N LYS A 189 -4.06 -4.31 2.49
CA LYS A 189 -5.27 -3.52 2.28
C LYS A 189 -5.99 -3.85 0.98
N LEU A 190 -5.35 -4.52 0.01
CA LEU A 190 -6.00 -4.90 -1.25
C LEU A 190 -7.20 -5.82 -0.96
N GLY A 191 -8.39 -5.27 -1.17
CA GLY A 191 -9.64 -5.91 -0.81
C GLY A 191 -9.97 -7.13 -1.66
N ARG A 192 -11.10 -7.77 -1.33
CA ARG A 192 -11.68 -8.90 -2.07
C ARG A 192 -12.39 -8.50 -3.36
N ARG A 193 -12.56 -7.20 -3.61
CA ARG A 193 -13.27 -6.66 -4.79
C ARG A 193 -12.49 -6.83 -6.09
N TYR A 194 -11.17 -6.99 -6.01
CA TYR A 194 -10.35 -7.28 -7.18
C TYR A 194 -10.43 -8.77 -7.55
N PRO A 195 -10.73 -9.10 -8.82
CA PRO A 195 -10.50 -10.46 -9.31
C PRO A 195 -8.99 -10.73 -9.27
N ARG A 196 -8.62 -11.94 -8.85
CA ARG A 196 -7.22 -12.35 -8.72
C ARG A 196 -6.93 -13.44 -9.74
N ASP A 197 -5.97 -13.17 -10.61
CA ASP A 197 -5.40 -14.13 -11.56
C ASP A 197 -4.03 -14.54 -11.02
N TYR A 198 -3.84 -15.84 -10.78
CA TYR A 198 -2.59 -16.41 -10.27
C TYR A 198 -1.89 -17.14 -11.40
N ARG A 199 -0.77 -16.57 -11.86
CA ARG A 199 0.07 -17.16 -12.91
C ARG A 199 1.25 -17.87 -12.26
N THR A 200 1.46 -19.12 -12.67
CA THR A 200 2.52 -20.01 -12.14
C THR A 200 3.74 -19.96 -13.03
#